data_AF-A0A554LUR6-F1
#
_entry.id   AF-A0A554LUR6-F1
#
_cell.length_a   1.000
_cell.length_b   1.000
_cell.length_c   1.000
_cell.angle_alpha   90.00
_cell.angle_beta   90.00
_cell.angle_gamma   90.00
#
_symmetry.space_group_name_H-M   'P 1'
#
loop_
_entity.id
_entity.type
_entity.pdbx_description
1 polymer ?
#
loop_
_entity_poly.entity_id
_entity_poly.type
_entity_poly.pdbx_seq_one_letter_code
_entity_poly.pdbx_strand_id
1 'polypeptide(L)'
;MLSKIHSIKTNKLIICLLVFFAVFVFIVSLQKNNLVSNAQVNPSAMDLSGWAWSDNIGWISFNCNNVGAYGCAAVNYKVTVDNDGNLTGWAWSENIGWIMFNPPGSYPETPNYSSKVSDSKIVGWARACAGTVGGDCVSVSRSDGWDGWIKMSGVSTGGDPYGLSVEQGTGKIIGFAWGGEVMGWMSFSGDTYYTVINIPISCAITADPNSLTIVPPDTFKPVTLSWDCGSGGITPDSVTIDNGVGSVGVSGSKIINVSKTTTFNLTAEKFGISKIFSTTINAKVYDVKIKEVKP
;
A
#
# COMPACT_ATOMS: atom_id res chain seq x y z
N MET A 1 76.61 11.71 -15.79
CA MET A 1 76.01 10.75 -14.83
C MET A 1 74.70 11.27 -14.21
N LEU A 2 74.61 12.57 -13.86
CA LEU A 2 73.42 13.17 -13.24
C LEU A 2 72.12 13.14 -14.09
N SER A 3 72.19 13.33 -15.41
CA SER A 3 70.99 13.35 -16.28
C SER A 3 70.24 12.01 -16.35
N LYS A 4 70.96 10.87 -16.39
CA LYS A 4 70.35 9.52 -16.37
C LYS A 4 69.64 9.22 -15.05
N ILE A 5 70.16 9.69 -13.92
CA ILE A 5 69.57 9.46 -12.59
C ILE A 5 68.28 10.27 -12.41
N HIS A 6 68.21 11.49 -12.97
CA HIS A 6 66.99 12.31 -12.96
C HIS A 6 65.88 11.68 -13.82
N SER A 7 66.21 11.25 -15.05
CA SER A 7 65.26 10.59 -15.96
C SER A 7 64.68 9.28 -15.38
N ILE A 8 65.50 8.48 -14.69
CA ILE A 8 65.03 7.24 -14.04
C ILE A 8 64.07 7.53 -12.87
N LYS A 9 64.30 8.59 -12.09
CA LYS A 9 63.39 8.99 -10.99
C LYS A 9 62.06 9.52 -11.52
N THR A 10 62.08 10.33 -12.58
CA THR A 10 60.85 10.88 -13.20
C THR A 10 60.00 9.77 -13.84
N ASN A 11 60.62 8.79 -14.50
CA ASN A 11 59.90 7.65 -15.09
C ASN A 11 59.25 6.76 -14.02
N LYS A 12 59.92 6.51 -12.88
CA LYS A 12 59.33 5.75 -11.77
C LYS A 12 58.15 6.48 -11.12
N LEU A 13 58.22 7.81 -11.01
CA LEU A 13 57.14 8.62 -10.45
C LEU A 13 55.91 8.64 -11.37
N ILE A 14 56.11 8.75 -12.68
CA ILE A 14 55.03 8.70 -13.69
C ILE A 14 54.37 7.32 -13.69
N ILE A 15 55.15 6.24 -13.62
CA ILE A 15 54.61 4.87 -13.55
C ILE A 15 53.78 4.68 -12.27
N CYS A 16 54.25 5.18 -11.11
CA CYS A 16 53.46 5.14 -9.87
C CYS A 16 52.14 5.91 -9.99
N LEU A 17 52.14 7.10 -10.60
CA LEU A 17 50.94 7.92 -10.80
C LEU A 17 49.95 7.26 -11.76
N LEU A 18 50.42 6.62 -12.83
CA LEU A 18 49.57 5.89 -13.77
C LEU A 18 48.95 4.63 -13.15
N VAL A 19 49.71 3.91 -12.33
CA VAL A 19 49.20 2.75 -11.57
C VAL A 19 48.16 3.21 -10.54
N PHE A 20 48.42 4.31 -9.83
CA PHE A 20 47.48 4.86 -8.85
C PHE A 20 46.18 5.33 -9.53
N PHE A 21 46.29 6.00 -10.68
CA PHE A 21 45.13 6.43 -11.46
C PHE A 21 44.34 5.23 -12.02
N ALA A 22 45.02 4.19 -12.52
CA ALA A 22 44.35 2.98 -13.01
C ALA A 22 43.65 2.21 -11.87
N VAL A 23 44.27 2.12 -10.70
CA VAL A 23 43.66 1.50 -9.50
C VAL A 23 42.47 2.33 -9.01
N PHE A 24 42.57 3.67 -9.02
CA PHE A 24 41.47 4.55 -8.66
C PHE A 24 40.28 4.43 -9.63
N VAL A 25 40.53 4.42 -10.94
CA VAL A 25 39.49 4.20 -11.97
C VAL A 25 38.88 2.80 -11.84
N PHE A 26 39.67 1.78 -11.51
CA PHE A 26 39.19 0.42 -11.27
C PHE A 26 38.31 0.33 -10.01
N ILE A 27 38.70 0.99 -8.91
CA ILE A 27 37.89 1.06 -7.67
C ILE A 27 36.58 1.82 -7.90
N VAL A 28 36.60 2.94 -8.63
CA VAL A 28 35.39 3.70 -9.00
C VAL A 28 34.50 2.88 -9.96
N SER A 29 35.08 2.06 -10.84
CA SER A 29 34.33 1.17 -11.74
C SER A 29 33.70 -0.01 -11.00
N LEU A 30 34.27 -0.44 -9.86
CA LEU A 30 33.68 -1.46 -8.98
C LEU A 30 32.50 -0.96 -8.13
N GLN A 31 32.23 0.36 -8.09
CA GLN A 31 31.09 0.92 -7.37
C GLN A 31 29.83 1.13 -8.22
N LYS A 32 29.87 0.85 -9.53
CA LYS A 32 28.70 0.99 -10.43
C LYS A 32 27.81 -0.25 -10.54
N ASN A 33 28.13 -1.32 -9.82
CA ASN A 33 27.30 -2.52 -9.79
C ASN A 33 26.73 -2.76 -8.39
N ASN A 34 26.24 -1.70 -7.74
CA ASN A 34 25.23 -1.91 -6.71
C ASN A 34 23.94 -2.24 -7.43
N LEU A 35 23.65 -3.54 -7.43
CA LEU A 35 22.35 -4.14 -7.65
C LEU A 35 21.28 -3.12 -7.32
N VAL A 36 20.59 -2.61 -8.36
CA VAL A 36 19.20 -2.24 -8.16
C VAL A 36 18.54 -3.57 -7.80
N SER A 37 18.49 -3.89 -6.52
CA SER A 37 17.42 -4.73 -6.05
C SER A 37 16.19 -3.97 -6.50
N ASN A 38 15.54 -4.46 -7.57
CA ASN A 38 14.11 -4.25 -7.69
C ASN A 38 13.61 -4.59 -6.30
N ALA A 39 13.20 -3.58 -5.53
CA ALA A 39 12.50 -3.83 -4.29
C ALA A 39 11.43 -4.81 -4.72
N GLN A 40 11.51 -6.05 -4.23
CA GLN A 40 10.45 -7.01 -4.44
C GLN A 40 9.23 -6.27 -3.91
N VAL A 41 8.38 -5.80 -4.82
CA VAL A 41 7.04 -5.40 -4.48
C VAL A 41 6.51 -6.66 -3.86
N ASN A 42 6.42 -6.70 -2.53
CA ASN A 42 5.75 -7.79 -1.87
C ASN A 42 4.32 -7.67 -2.39
N PRO A 43 3.88 -8.52 -3.34
CA PRO A 43 2.60 -8.31 -4.00
C PRO A 43 1.44 -8.52 -3.02
N SER A 44 1.76 -8.96 -1.79
CA SER A 44 0.85 -9.15 -0.67
C SER A 44 0.88 -8.02 0.36
N ALA A 45 1.55 -6.90 0.08
CA ALA A 45 1.60 -5.73 0.96
C ALA A 45 0.95 -4.49 0.32
N MET A 46 0.13 -3.81 1.10
CA MET A 46 -0.57 -2.57 0.76
C MET A 46 0.14 -1.40 1.42
N ASP A 47 0.64 -0.45 0.63
CA ASP A 47 1.40 0.70 1.15
C ASP A 47 0.44 1.75 1.76
N LEU A 48 0.75 2.24 2.95
CA LEU A 48 0.18 3.50 3.43
C LEU A 48 0.88 4.67 2.74
N SER A 49 0.12 5.73 2.49
CA SER A 49 0.66 7.04 2.07
C SER A 49 -0.06 8.17 2.80
N GLY A 50 0.47 9.38 2.63
CA GLY A 50 -0.07 10.58 3.27
C GLY A 50 0.49 10.82 4.67
N TRP A 51 -0.17 11.72 5.39
CA TRP A 51 0.35 12.32 6.61
C TRP A 51 -0.65 12.22 7.77
N ALA A 52 -0.13 12.13 8.98
CA ALA A 52 -0.86 12.42 10.22
C ALA A 52 -0.27 13.66 10.89
N TRP A 53 -1.05 14.29 11.76
CA TRP A 53 -0.67 15.49 12.50
C TRP A 53 -0.86 15.29 14.00
N SER A 54 0.08 15.77 14.80
CA SER A 54 -0.09 16.00 16.23
C SER A 54 0.32 17.43 16.57
N ASP A 55 -0.41 18.07 17.47
CA ASP A 55 -0.08 19.42 17.93
C ASP A 55 1.24 19.47 18.71
N ASN A 56 1.67 18.35 19.29
CA ASN A 56 2.88 18.30 20.11
C ASN A 56 4.15 18.03 19.29
N ILE A 57 4.04 17.23 18.21
CA ILE A 57 5.21 16.75 17.45
C ILE A 57 5.13 17.04 15.95
N GLY A 58 4.08 17.70 15.50
CA GLY A 58 3.87 18.06 14.11
C GLY A 58 3.56 16.88 13.20
N TRP A 59 4.09 16.94 11.97
CA TRP A 59 3.79 16.01 10.89
C TRP A 59 4.45 14.65 11.06
N ILE A 60 3.70 13.60 10.74
CA ILE A 60 4.17 12.21 10.62
C ILE A 60 3.93 11.73 9.20
N SER A 61 4.99 11.35 8.50
CA SER A 61 4.96 10.78 7.16
C SER A 61 4.90 9.26 7.20
N PHE A 62 3.95 8.66 6.48
CA PHE A 62 3.81 7.20 6.39
C PHE A 62 4.58 6.57 5.22
N ASN A 63 5.13 7.39 4.33
CA ASN A 63 5.81 6.91 3.13
C ASN A 63 6.88 7.90 2.66
N CYS A 64 8.06 7.39 2.29
CA CYS A 64 9.13 8.19 1.72
C CYS A 64 8.75 8.87 0.40
N ASN A 65 7.70 8.40 -0.28
CA ASN A 65 7.20 8.94 -1.54
C ASN A 65 6.15 10.06 -1.34
N ASN A 66 5.84 10.42 -0.09
CA ASN A 66 4.94 11.53 0.19
C ASN A 66 5.55 12.85 -0.31
N VAL A 67 4.71 13.70 -0.91
CA VAL A 67 5.12 15.05 -1.28
C VAL A 67 5.56 15.80 -0.02
N GLY A 68 6.79 16.35 -0.04
CA GLY A 68 7.39 17.04 1.11
C GLY A 68 8.22 16.13 2.04
N ALA A 69 8.28 14.82 1.81
CA ALA A 69 9.22 13.94 2.51
C ALA A 69 10.62 13.99 1.89
N TYR A 70 11.63 13.46 2.60
CA TYR A 70 13.03 13.36 2.16
C TYR A 70 13.26 12.48 0.90
N GLY A 71 12.21 11.90 0.32
CA GLY A 71 12.27 11.05 -0.88
C GLY A 71 12.79 9.65 -0.60
N CYS A 72 12.33 8.67 -1.38
CA CYS A 72 12.70 7.26 -1.22
C CYS A 72 14.14 6.91 -1.61
N ALA A 73 14.84 7.81 -2.29
CA ALA A 73 16.24 7.60 -2.67
C ALA A 73 17.20 7.69 -1.48
N ALA A 74 16.87 8.52 -0.47
CA ALA A 74 17.66 8.66 0.74
C ALA A 74 17.34 7.54 1.74
N VAL A 75 16.04 7.37 2.06
CA VAL A 75 15.56 6.32 2.95
C VAL A 75 14.23 5.78 2.42
N ASN A 76 14.21 4.52 2.03
CA ASN A 76 13.01 3.85 1.53
C ASN A 76 12.14 3.33 2.68
N TYR A 77 11.57 4.24 3.47
CA TYR A 77 10.64 3.91 4.54
C TYR A 77 9.19 3.95 4.05
N LYS A 78 8.37 3.06 4.62
CA LYS A 78 6.92 3.03 4.43
C LYS A 78 6.29 2.21 5.53
N VAL A 79 5.03 2.51 5.84
CA VAL A 79 4.16 1.60 6.57
C VAL A 79 3.36 0.79 5.56
N THR A 80 3.20 -0.51 5.79
CA THR A 80 2.42 -1.41 4.94
C THR A 80 1.43 -2.23 5.74
N VAL A 81 0.39 -2.73 5.07
CA VAL A 81 -0.60 -3.68 5.61
C VAL A 81 -0.50 -4.97 4.80
N ASP A 82 -0.40 -6.13 5.45
CA ASP A 82 -0.46 -7.43 4.76
C ASP A 82 -1.90 -7.93 4.54
N ASN A 83 -2.06 -9.10 3.90
CA ASN A 83 -3.37 -9.69 3.65
C ASN A 83 -4.15 -10.05 4.94
N ASP A 84 -3.47 -10.25 6.06
CA ASP A 84 -4.07 -10.58 7.36
C ASP A 84 -4.40 -9.32 8.18
N GLY A 85 -4.01 -8.15 7.67
CA GLY A 85 -4.26 -6.85 8.26
C GLY A 85 -3.13 -6.36 9.15
N ASN A 86 -2.02 -7.08 9.30
CA ASN A 86 -0.94 -6.62 10.17
C ASN A 86 -0.23 -5.41 9.55
N LEU A 87 -0.02 -4.37 10.35
CA LEU A 87 0.77 -3.22 9.94
C LEU A 87 2.24 -3.49 10.25
N THR A 88 3.12 -3.16 9.30
CA THR A 88 4.57 -3.27 9.47
C THR A 88 5.29 -2.06 8.89
N GLY A 89 6.59 -1.94 9.19
CA GLY A 89 7.43 -0.89 8.64
C GLY A 89 7.44 0.37 9.51
N TRP A 90 7.76 1.49 8.86
CA TRP A 90 8.23 2.69 9.55
C TRP A 90 7.55 3.95 9.02
N ALA A 91 7.15 4.81 9.96
CA ALA A 91 6.80 6.20 9.69
C ALA A 91 7.89 7.12 10.25
N TRP A 92 7.90 8.37 9.78
CA TRP A 92 8.91 9.37 10.15
C TRP A 92 8.27 10.68 10.59
N SER A 93 8.78 11.26 11.67
CA SER A 93 8.52 12.65 12.06
C SER A 93 9.86 13.35 12.28
N GLU A 94 9.96 14.62 11.86
CA GLU A 94 11.17 15.41 12.06
C GLU A 94 11.44 15.74 13.53
N ASN A 95 10.40 15.73 14.36
CA ASN A 95 10.48 16.13 15.76
C ASN A 95 10.82 14.97 16.72
N ILE A 96 10.45 13.74 16.38
CA ILE A 96 10.67 12.56 17.23
C ILE A 96 11.37 11.39 16.54
N GLY A 97 11.61 11.49 15.23
CA GLY A 97 12.26 10.46 14.43
C GLY A 97 11.35 9.30 14.04
N TRP A 98 11.91 8.09 14.07
CA TRP A 98 11.29 6.87 13.56
C TRP A 98 10.17 6.35 14.46
N ILE A 99 9.11 5.87 13.83
CA ILE A 99 7.99 5.17 14.47
C ILE A 99 7.84 3.80 13.82
N MET A 100 7.92 2.74 14.61
CA MET A 100 7.75 1.35 14.17
C MET A 100 6.29 0.92 14.31
N PHE A 101 5.70 0.34 13.27
CA PHE A 101 4.30 -0.14 13.29
C PHE A 101 4.14 -1.62 13.65
N ASN A 102 5.26 -2.36 13.70
CA ASN A 102 5.35 -3.73 14.21
C ASN A 102 6.32 -3.88 15.39
N PRO A 103 6.25 -3.03 16.43
CA PRO A 103 7.18 -3.12 17.55
C PRO A 103 6.99 -4.46 18.28
N PRO A 104 8.09 -5.08 18.73
CA PRO A 104 7.98 -6.24 19.62
C PRO A 104 7.36 -5.80 20.94
N GLY A 105 6.53 -6.67 21.53
CA GLY A 105 6.04 -6.48 22.90
C GLY A 105 7.17 -6.62 23.94
N SER A 106 6.89 -6.55 25.24
CA SER A 106 5.57 -6.47 25.90
C SER A 106 4.87 -5.13 25.73
N TYR A 107 3.59 -5.16 25.35
CA TYR A 107 2.77 -3.95 25.19
C TYR A 107 2.28 -3.41 26.55
N PRO A 108 2.05 -2.09 26.70
CA PRO A 108 1.70 -1.50 28.00
C PRO A 108 0.41 -2.04 28.61
N GLU A 109 -0.59 -2.30 27.78
CA GLU A 109 -1.91 -2.78 28.17
C GLU A 109 -2.60 -3.43 26.97
N THR A 110 -3.83 -3.92 27.17
CA THR A 110 -4.62 -4.50 26.07
C THR A 110 -4.89 -3.48 24.96
N PRO A 111 -4.83 -3.90 23.69
CA PRO A 111 -4.55 -5.27 23.22
C PRO A 111 -3.05 -5.64 23.23
N ASN A 112 -2.74 -6.94 23.40
CA ASN A 112 -1.37 -7.44 23.46
C ASN A 112 -0.81 -7.83 22.07
N TYR A 113 -0.88 -6.91 21.11
CA TYR A 113 -0.35 -7.09 19.75
C TYR A 113 0.01 -5.75 19.09
N SER A 114 0.91 -5.79 18.10
CA SER A 114 1.26 -4.63 17.28
C SER A 114 0.11 -4.20 16.39
N SER A 115 0.24 -3.02 15.78
CA SER A 115 -0.85 -2.45 15.00
C SER A 115 -1.36 -3.35 13.87
N LYS A 116 -2.68 -3.43 13.72
CA LYS A 116 -3.35 -4.17 12.64
C LYS A 116 -4.69 -3.56 12.27
N VAL A 117 -5.13 -3.79 11.04
CA VAL A 117 -6.50 -3.57 10.59
C VAL A 117 -7.37 -4.74 11.07
N SER A 118 -8.50 -4.44 11.69
CA SER A 118 -9.50 -5.41 12.13
C SER A 118 -10.86 -4.75 12.05
N ASP A 119 -11.81 -5.33 11.31
CA ASP A 119 -13.19 -4.80 11.17
C ASP A 119 -13.26 -3.32 10.79
N SER A 120 -12.46 -2.92 9.78
CA SER A 120 -12.30 -1.52 9.33
C SER A 120 -11.85 -0.55 10.44
N LYS A 121 -11.30 -1.06 11.55
CA LYS A 121 -10.59 -0.29 12.57
C LYS A 121 -9.10 -0.57 12.51
N ILE A 122 -8.29 0.36 12.97
CA ILE A 122 -6.87 0.10 13.23
C ILE A 122 -6.69 0.04 14.75
N VAL A 123 -6.21 -1.10 15.21
CA VAL A 123 -6.08 -1.46 16.62
C VAL A 123 -4.62 -1.85 16.91
N GLY A 124 -4.26 -2.03 18.18
CA GLY A 124 -2.89 -2.42 18.55
C GLY A 124 -1.98 -1.22 18.83
N TRP A 125 -0.68 -1.49 18.76
CA TRP A 125 0.37 -0.55 19.16
C TRP A 125 1.41 -0.31 18.07
N ALA A 126 1.86 0.94 17.96
CA ALA A 126 3.12 1.34 17.35
C ALA A 126 4.04 1.90 18.43
N ARG A 127 5.32 2.13 18.08
CA ARG A 127 6.29 2.68 19.03
C ARG A 127 7.21 3.70 18.38
N ALA A 128 7.32 4.87 18.98
CA ALA A 128 8.32 5.88 18.65
C ALA A 128 9.67 5.49 19.24
N CYS A 129 10.71 5.51 18.42
CA CYS A 129 12.04 5.07 18.80
C CYS A 129 12.65 5.96 19.86
N ALA A 130 12.41 7.27 19.79
CA ALA A 130 12.92 8.22 20.78
C ALA A 130 12.33 8.04 22.20
N GLY A 131 11.28 7.21 22.35
CA GLY A 131 10.73 6.82 23.66
C GLY A 131 11.45 5.64 24.32
N THR A 132 12.45 5.06 23.65
CA THR A 132 13.29 3.99 24.20
C THR A 132 14.67 4.53 24.60
N VAL A 133 15.30 3.89 25.58
CA VAL A 133 16.65 4.29 26.04
C VAL A 133 17.66 4.23 24.88
N GLY A 134 17.52 3.25 23.99
CA GLY A 134 18.40 3.05 22.84
C GLY A 134 18.02 3.87 21.59
N GLY A 135 16.88 4.56 21.57
CA GLY A 135 16.44 5.25 20.35
C GLY A 135 16.09 4.29 19.20
N ASP A 136 15.67 3.06 19.52
CA ASP A 136 15.65 1.91 18.63
C ASP A 136 14.28 1.23 18.51
N CYS A 137 13.25 1.77 19.18
CA CYS A 137 11.89 1.21 19.25
C CYS A 137 11.80 -0.19 19.92
N VAL A 138 12.89 -0.77 20.42
CA VAL A 138 12.93 -2.15 20.93
C VAL A 138 13.38 -2.20 22.38
N SER A 139 14.42 -1.44 22.73
CA SER A 139 14.93 -1.37 24.09
C SER A 139 13.87 -0.87 25.07
N VAL A 140 14.19 -0.98 26.37
CA VAL A 140 13.30 -0.54 27.44
C VAL A 140 12.91 0.93 27.27
N SER A 141 11.70 1.25 27.72
CA SER A 141 11.21 2.62 27.79
C SER A 141 12.15 3.49 28.62
N ARG A 142 12.19 4.78 28.30
CA ARG A 142 12.96 5.74 29.10
C ARG A 142 12.35 5.88 30.50
N SER A 143 13.17 6.29 31.46
CA SER A 143 12.78 6.48 32.85
C SER A 143 12.24 7.88 33.16
N ASP A 144 12.26 8.79 32.18
CA ASP A 144 11.83 10.19 32.31
C ASP A 144 10.33 10.39 31.99
N GLY A 145 9.58 9.29 31.92
CA GLY A 145 8.11 9.31 31.85
C GLY A 145 7.55 9.14 30.43
N TRP A 146 8.37 9.17 29.39
CA TRP A 146 7.92 8.84 28.03
C TRP A 146 8.39 7.46 27.59
N ASP A 147 7.45 6.64 27.16
CA ASP A 147 7.68 5.23 26.80
C ASP A 147 7.65 4.95 25.29
N GLY A 148 7.28 5.97 24.51
CA GLY A 148 7.17 5.91 23.06
C GLY A 148 5.96 5.14 22.53
N TRP A 149 5.09 4.61 23.39
CA TRP A 149 4.00 3.76 22.94
C TRP A 149 2.86 4.59 22.34
N ILE A 150 2.36 4.13 21.20
CA ILE A 150 1.26 4.75 20.46
C ILE A 150 0.12 3.75 20.35
N LYS A 151 -1.00 4.06 21.00
CA LYS A 151 -2.20 3.22 21.00
C LYS A 151 -3.14 3.65 19.89
N MET A 152 -3.51 2.71 19.01
CA MET A 152 -4.34 3.01 17.83
C MET A 152 -5.83 3.17 18.14
N SER A 153 -6.29 2.66 19.28
CA SER A 153 -7.68 2.80 19.77
C SER A 153 -7.75 2.53 21.27
N GLY A 154 -8.75 3.09 21.94
CA GLY A 154 -8.92 2.93 23.37
C GLY A 154 -10.04 3.80 23.91
N VAL A 155 -9.97 4.05 25.21
CA VAL A 155 -10.87 4.96 25.93
C VAL A 155 -10.01 6.04 26.55
N SER A 156 -10.38 7.30 26.32
CA SER A 156 -9.67 8.46 26.88
C SER A 156 -9.85 8.50 28.41
N THR A 157 -9.06 9.34 29.09
CA THR A 157 -9.23 9.59 30.54
C THR A 157 -10.63 10.11 30.89
N GLY A 158 -11.32 10.76 29.95
CA GLY A 158 -12.70 11.24 30.10
C GLY A 158 -13.77 10.16 29.91
N GLY A 159 -13.39 8.94 29.52
CA GLY A 159 -14.34 7.85 29.24
C GLY A 159 -14.80 7.77 27.79
N ASP A 160 -14.37 8.70 26.93
CA ASP A 160 -14.77 8.72 25.52
C ASP A 160 -13.92 7.73 24.70
N PRO A 161 -14.55 6.85 23.89
CA PRO A 161 -13.82 5.98 23.00
C PRO A 161 -13.12 6.79 21.90
N TYR A 162 -11.90 6.40 21.57
CA TYR A 162 -11.15 6.93 20.45
C TYR A 162 -10.59 5.79 19.61
N GLY A 163 -10.23 6.10 18.37
CA GLY A 163 -9.45 5.19 17.56
C GLY A 163 -9.49 5.51 16.10
N LEU A 164 -8.71 4.73 15.36
CA LEU A 164 -8.57 4.85 13.93
C LEU A 164 -9.57 3.95 13.19
N SER A 165 -10.14 4.45 12.09
CA SER A 165 -11.04 3.71 11.21
C SER A 165 -10.63 3.88 9.76
N VAL A 166 -10.80 2.84 8.96
CA VAL A 166 -10.63 2.86 7.50
C VAL A 166 -11.98 3.24 6.88
N GLU A 167 -12.03 4.36 6.19
CA GLU A 167 -13.20 4.82 5.45
C GLU A 167 -13.48 3.88 4.28
N GLN A 168 -14.74 3.39 4.21
CA GLN A 168 -15.16 2.46 3.18
C GLN A 168 -15.04 3.08 1.78
N GLY A 169 -14.66 2.26 0.80
CA GLY A 169 -14.48 2.66 -0.58
C GLY A 169 -13.18 3.45 -0.87
N THR A 170 -12.78 4.38 0.01
CA THR A 170 -11.62 5.26 -0.23
C THR A 170 -10.32 4.73 0.38
N GLY A 171 -10.42 4.04 1.53
CA GLY A 171 -9.26 3.61 2.31
C GLY A 171 -8.59 4.70 3.13
N LYS A 172 -9.20 5.89 3.21
CA LYS A 172 -8.70 6.96 4.08
C LYS A 172 -8.78 6.52 5.54
N ILE A 173 -7.77 6.84 6.32
CA ILE A 173 -7.75 6.57 7.75
C ILE A 173 -8.23 7.83 8.46
N ILE A 174 -9.29 7.69 9.26
CA ILE A 174 -9.88 8.76 10.05
C ILE A 174 -9.77 8.48 11.54
N GLY A 175 -9.87 9.53 12.35
CA GLY A 175 -9.84 9.46 13.80
C GLY A 175 -8.45 9.72 14.38
N PHE A 176 -8.28 9.30 15.63
CA PHE A 176 -7.11 9.66 16.43
C PHE A 176 -6.44 8.44 17.06
N ALA A 177 -5.12 8.46 17.10
CA ALA A 177 -4.29 7.61 17.95
C ALA A 177 -3.73 8.44 19.12
N TRP A 178 -3.30 7.78 20.20
CA TRP A 178 -2.79 8.43 21.40
C TRP A 178 -1.36 7.96 21.71
N GLY A 179 -0.44 8.91 21.94
CA GLY A 179 0.98 8.62 22.21
C GLY A 179 1.49 9.18 23.55
N GLY A 180 0.62 9.25 24.56
CA GLY A 180 0.94 9.79 25.87
C GLY A 180 1.12 11.31 25.87
N GLU A 181 1.62 11.86 26.97
CA GLU A 181 1.72 13.33 27.15
C GLU A 181 2.72 13.99 26.18
N VAL A 182 3.73 13.26 25.71
CA VAL A 182 4.73 13.80 24.77
C VAL A 182 4.15 13.92 23.37
N MET A 183 3.64 12.84 22.79
CA MET A 183 3.12 12.89 21.41
C MET A 183 1.68 13.40 21.33
N GLY A 184 0.93 13.30 22.41
CA GLY A 184 -0.46 13.71 22.46
C GLY A 184 -1.36 12.93 21.49
N TRP A 185 -2.41 13.61 21.04
CA TRP A 185 -3.34 13.11 20.03
C TRP A 185 -2.74 13.24 18.64
N MET A 186 -2.80 12.15 17.87
CA MET A 186 -2.41 12.12 16.46
C MET A 186 -3.65 11.96 15.60
N SER A 187 -4.00 12.98 14.84
CA SER A 187 -5.06 12.96 13.84
C SER A 187 -4.55 12.39 12.51
N PHE A 188 -5.25 11.37 11.98
CA PHE A 188 -4.87 10.73 10.71
C PHE A 188 -5.53 11.40 9.49
N SER A 189 -6.39 12.39 9.71
CA SER A 189 -7.08 13.13 8.65
C SER A 189 -7.50 14.54 9.09
N GLY A 190 -7.38 15.51 8.19
CA GLY A 190 -7.95 16.85 8.31
C GLY A 190 -8.39 17.36 6.93
N ASP A 191 -8.70 18.65 6.83
CA ASP A 191 -9.25 19.23 5.61
C ASP A 191 -8.29 19.13 4.40
N THR A 192 -6.98 19.21 4.66
CA THR A 192 -5.93 19.28 3.63
C THR A 192 -4.97 18.10 3.64
N TYR A 193 -5.10 17.17 4.59
CA TYR A 193 -4.21 16.03 4.74
C TYR A 193 -4.98 14.78 5.17
N TYR A 194 -4.45 13.62 4.82
CA TYR A 194 -4.97 12.34 5.29
C TYR A 194 -3.90 11.28 5.14
N THR A 195 -4.04 10.20 5.91
CA THR A 195 -3.36 8.93 5.65
C THR A 195 -4.32 8.00 4.91
N VAL A 196 -3.83 7.19 3.99
CA VAL A 196 -4.65 6.26 3.18
C VAL A 196 -3.94 4.93 3.00
N ILE A 197 -4.70 3.84 3.03
CA ILE A 197 -4.22 2.52 2.63
C ILE A 197 -4.39 2.39 1.11
N ASN A 198 -3.29 2.29 0.38
CA ASN A 198 -3.34 2.08 -1.07
C ASN A 198 -3.46 0.58 -1.33
N ILE A 199 -4.65 0.15 -1.75
CA ILE A 199 -4.89 -1.25 -2.10
C ILE A 199 -4.67 -1.47 -3.61
N PRO A 200 -3.63 -2.23 -4.02
CA PRO A 200 -3.39 -2.61 -5.39
C PRO A 200 -4.14 -3.91 -5.75
N ILE A 201 -5.43 -4.02 -5.39
CA ILE A 201 -6.25 -5.14 -5.88
C ILE A 201 -6.22 -5.11 -7.40
N SER A 202 -5.97 -6.26 -8.00
CA SER A 202 -6.05 -6.47 -9.43
C SER A 202 -6.99 -7.64 -9.70
N CYS A 203 -8.08 -7.37 -10.42
CA CYS A 203 -8.97 -8.40 -10.93
C CYS A 203 -9.07 -8.31 -12.45
N ALA A 204 -9.29 -9.45 -13.09
CA ALA A 204 -9.76 -9.51 -14.46
C ALA A 204 -11.21 -9.99 -14.47
N ILE A 205 -12.05 -9.35 -15.29
CA ILE A 205 -13.38 -9.84 -15.63
C ILE A 205 -13.53 -9.83 -17.16
N THR A 206 -13.96 -10.95 -17.72
CA THR A 206 -14.08 -11.16 -19.16
C THR A 206 -15.40 -11.83 -19.50
N ALA A 207 -15.85 -11.66 -20.73
CA ALA A 207 -17.06 -12.27 -21.26
C ALA A 207 -16.77 -12.96 -22.58
N ASP A 208 -17.26 -14.18 -22.74
CA ASP A 208 -17.14 -14.97 -23.97
C ASP A 208 -18.50 -15.59 -24.38
N PRO A 209 -19.08 -15.19 -25.53
CA PRO A 209 -18.58 -14.15 -26.44
C PRO A 209 -18.80 -12.74 -25.88
N ASN A 210 -17.88 -11.81 -26.18
CA ASN A 210 -18.01 -10.39 -25.82
C ASN A 210 -18.90 -9.58 -26.77
N SER A 211 -19.38 -10.20 -27.85
CA SER A 211 -20.30 -9.60 -28.81
C SER A 211 -21.33 -10.62 -29.29
N LEU A 212 -22.56 -10.15 -29.44
CA LEU A 212 -23.72 -10.98 -29.72
C LEU A 212 -24.58 -10.37 -30.83
N THR A 213 -25.23 -11.25 -31.58
CA THR A 213 -26.34 -10.91 -32.48
C THR A 213 -27.57 -11.69 -32.04
N ILE A 214 -28.63 -10.97 -31.67
CA ILE A 214 -29.91 -11.50 -31.20
C ILE A 214 -30.93 -11.27 -32.32
N VAL A 215 -31.49 -12.36 -32.84
CA VAL A 215 -32.47 -12.37 -33.93
C VAL A 215 -33.67 -13.20 -33.49
N PRO A 216 -34.92 -12.77 -33.74
CA PRO A 216 -36.09 -13.50 -33.32
C PRO A 216 -36.11 -14.94 -33.87
N PRO A 217 -36.63 -15.91 -33.09
CA PRO A 217 -37.39 -15.74 -31.85
C PRO A 217 -36.53 -15.56 -30.58
N ASP A 218 -35.20 -15.52 -30.68
CA ASP A 218 -34.32 -15.38 -29.52
C ASP A 218 -34.58 -14.04 -28.80
N THR A 219 -34.77 -14.09 -27.48
CA THR A 219 -34.89 -12.90 -26.62
C THR A 219 -33.65 -12.66 -25.76
N PHE A 220 -32.78 -13.66 -25.64
CA PHE A 220 -31.52 -13.60 -24.92
C PHE A 220 -30.52 -14.59 -25.52
N LYS A 221 -29.22 -14.37 -25.30
CA LYS A 221 -28.17 -15.34 -25.60
C LYS A 221 -27.28 -15.62 -24.39
N PRO A 222 -26.82 -16.87 -24.22
CA PRO A 222 -25.91 -17.23 -23.15
C PRO A 222 -24.53 -16.62 -23.41
N VAL A 223 -23.91 -16.10 -22.36
CA VAL A 223 -22.52 -15.63 -22.33
C VAL A 223 -21.85 -16.19 -21.10
N THR A 224 -20.62 -16.65 -21.25
CA THR A 224 -19.78 -17.08 -20.14
C THR A 224 -19.04 -15.86 -19.60
N LEU A 225 -19.39 -15.45 -18.39
CA LEU A 225 -18.63 -14.46 -17.64
C LEU A 225 -17.55 -15.18 -16.83
N SER A 226 -16.30 -14.71 -16.89
CA SER A 226 -15.17 -15.29 -16.14
C SER A 226 -14.44 -14.20 -15.39
N TRP A 227 -13.97 -14.49 -14.19
CA TRP A 227 -13.23 -13.55 -13.36
C TRP A 227 -12.09 -14.20 -12.58
N ASP A 228 -11.05 -13.42 -12.31
CA ASP A 228 -9.93 -13.80 -11.46
C ASP A 228 -9.42 -12.58 -10.68
N CYS A 229 -9.49 -12.66 -9.35
CA CYS A 229 -8.94 -11.68 -8.41
C CYS A 229 -7.80 -12.27 -7.54
N GLY A 230 -7.42 -13.54 -7.75
CA GLY A 230 -6.46 -14.24 -6.89
C GLY A 230 -5.00 -14.07 -7.30
N SER A 231 -4.75 -13.70 -8.55
CA SER A 231 -3.40 -13.68 -9.15
C SER A 231 -2.58 -12.41 -8.83
N GLY A 232 -3.20 -11.38 -8.26
CA GLY A 232 -2.56 -10.08 -7.97
C GLY A 232 -1.79 -9.99 -6.65
N GLY A 233 -1.70 -11.06 -5.86
CA GLY A 233 -1.00 -11.10 -4.56
C GLY A 233 -1.76 -10.52 -3.37
N ILE A 234 -2.71 -9.59 -3.60
CA ILE A 234 -3.73 -9.17 -2.65
C ILE A 234 -5.01 -9.95 -2.89
N THR A 235 -5.48 -10.70 -1.89
CA THR A 235 -6.73 -11.45 -1.98
C THR A 235 -7.87 -10.64 -1.39
N PRO A 236 -8.91 -10.28 -2.18
CA PRO A 236 -10.09 -9.60 -1.66
C PRO A 236 -10.80 -10.46 -0.61
N ASP A 237 -11.38 -9.80 0.39
CA ASP A 237 -12.25 -10.43 1.39
C ASP A 237 -13.62 -10.78 0.77
N SER A 238 -14.06 -10.00 -0.22
CA SER A 238 -15.28 -10.27 -0.97
C SER A 238 -15.18 -9.84 -2.44
N VAL A 239 -15.95 -10.53 -3.29
CA VAL A 239 -16.13 -10.18 -4.70
C VAL A 239 -17.62 -10.24 -5.02
N THR A 240 -18.14 -9.19 -5.65
CA THR A 240 -19.52 -9.10 -6.11
C THR A 240 -19.58 -8.66 -7.56
N ILE A 241 -20.56 -9.15 -8.30
CA ILE A 241 -20.81 -8.74 -9.68
C ILE A 241 -22.26 -8.26 -9.77
N ASP A 242 -22.47 -7.10 -10.41
CA ASP A 242 -23.78 -6.50 -10.60
C ASP A 242 -24.65 -7.26 -11.60
N ASN A 243 -25.74 -6.64 -12.07
CA ASN A 243 -26.68 -7.20 -13.06
C ASN A 243 -27.24 -8.58 -12.64
N GLY A 244 -27.48 -8.77 -11.34
CA GLY A 244 -28.11 -9.97 -10.78
C GLY A 244 -27.18 -11.17 -10.63
N VAL A 245 -25.86 -11.01 -10.82
CA VAL A 245 -24.90 -12.10 -10.57
C VAL A 245 -24.71 -12.36 -9.07
N GLY A 246 -24.50 -11.29 -8.29
CA GLY A 246 -24.38 -11.32 -6.82
C GLY A 246 -22.96 -11.60 -6.32
N SER A 247 -22.85 -12.08 -5.08
CA SER A 247 -21.58 -12.49 -4.47
C SER A 247 -21.00 -13.73 -5.15
N VAL A 248 -19.69 -13.70 -5.41
CA VAL A 248 -18.96 -14.78 -6.07
C VAL A 248 -17.64 -15.07 -5.35
N GLY A 249 -17.03 -16.22 -5.64
CA GLY A 249 -15.67 -16.52 -5.18
C GLY A 249 -14.62 -15.60 -5.82
N VAL A 250 -13.41 -15.58 -5.27
CA VAL A 250 -12.30 -14.74 -5.76
C VAL A 250 -11.94 -14.97 -7.23
N SER A 251 -12.17 -16.19 -7.73
CA SER A 251 -12.04 -16.52 -9.15
C SER A 251 -13.15 -17.50 -9.52
N GLY A 252 -13.61 -17.46 -10.76
CA GLY A 252 -14.70 -18.32 -11.20
C GLY A 252 -15.24 -17.98 -12.57
N SER A 253 -16.30 -18.69 -12.94
CA SER A 253 -17.03 -18.46 -14.19
C SER A 253 -18.51 -18.77 -13.99
N LYS A 254 -19.38 -18.06 -14.70
CA LYS A 254 -20.83 -18.22 -14.67
C LYS A 254 -21.44 -17.92 -16.04
N ILE A 255 -22.34 -18.78 -16.48
CA ILE A 255 -23.16 -18.51 -17.67
C ILE A 255 -24.30 -17.57 -17.27
N ILE A 256 -24.46 -16.49 -18.03
CA ILE A 256 -25.50 -15.47 -17.89
C ILE A 256 -26.27 -15.33 -19.21
N ASN A 257 -27.53 -14.91 -19.13
CA ASN A 257 -28.34 -14.63 -20.32
C ASN A 257 -28.44 -13.12 -20.55
N VAL A 258 -28.07 -12.69 -21.76
CA VAL A 258 -28.00 -11.26 -22.12
C VAL A 258 -28.95 -10.98 -23.28
N SER A 259 -29.79 -9.94 -23.14
CA SER A 259 -30.79 -9.52 -24.15
C SER A 259 -30.45 -8.20 -24.85
N LYS A 260 -29.49 -7.45 -24.32
CA LYS A 260 -29.05 -6.14 -24.82
C LYS A 260 -27.61 -5.88 -24.40
N THR A 261 -26.97 -4.86 -24.98
CA THR A 261 -25.65 -4.42 -24.53
C THR A 261 -25.66 -4.17 -23.03
N THR A 262 -24.80 -4.86 -22.31
CA THR A 262 -24.75 -4.85 -20.83
C THR A 262 -23.31 -4.80 -20.37
N THR A 263 -23.02 -3.87 -19.45
CA THR A 263 -21.72 -3.76 -18.77
C THR A 263 -21.85 -4.38 -17.40
N PHE A 264 -20.99 -5.36 -17.11
CA PHE A 264 -20.88 -6.00 -15.81
C PHE A 264 -19.75 -5.34 -15.03
N ASN A 265 -20.05 -4.88 -13.82
CA ASN A 265 -19.09 -4.35 -12.87
C ASN A 265 -18.84 -5.37 -11.77
N LEU A 266 -17.59 -5.83 -11.69
CA LEU A 266 -17.04 -6.60 -10.59
C LEU A 266 -16.50 -5.64 -9.54
N THR A 267 -17.01 -5.73 -8.32
CA THR A 267 -16.51 -5.00 -7.15
C THR A 267 -15.76 -5.98 -6.25
N ALA A 268 -14.47 -5.74 -6.07
CA ALA A 268 -13.63 -6.48 -5.14
C ALA A 268 -13.30 -5.62 -3.93
N GLU A 269 -13.43 -6.17 -2.73
CA GLU A 269 -13.27 -5.44 -1.47
C GLU A 269 -12.20 -6.08 -0.58
N LYS A 270 -11.36 -5.25 0.04
CA LYS A 270 -10.40 -5.66 1.07
C LYS A 270 -10.41 -4.61 2.18
N PHE A 271 -10.61 -5.01 3.43
CA PHE A 271 -10.66 -4.11 4.59
C PHE A 271 -11.67 -2.94 4.47
N GLY A 272 -12.79 -3.12 3.77
CA GLY A 272 -13.75 -2.05 3.50
C GLY A 272 -13.45 -1.21 2.27
N ILE A 273 -12.30 -1.40 1.62
CA ILE A 273 -11.85 -0.63 0.45
C ILE A 273 -12.23 -1.37 -0.82
N SER A 274 -12.94 -0.70 -1.72
CA SER A 274 -13.48 -1.31 -2.95
C SER A 274 -12.72 -0.88 -4.20
N LYS A 275 -12.52 -1.81 -5.13
CA LYS A 275 -12.06 -1.57 -6.51
C LYS A 275 -13.05 -2.17 -7.51
N ILE A 276 -13.30 -1.44 -8.59
CA ILE A 276 -14.26 -1.83 -9.62
C ILE A 276 -13.52 -2.18 -10.92
N PHE A 277 -13.87 -3.31 -11.50
CA PHE A 277 -13.40 -3.81 -12.79
C PHE A 277 -14.61 -4.09 -13.65
N SER A 278 -14.53 -3.84 -14.96
CA SER A 278 -15.71 -3.98 -15.81
C SER A 278 -15.42 -4.71 -17.11
N THR A 279 -16.46 -5.35 -17.63
CA THR A 279 -16.48 -5.91 -18.98
C THR A 279 -17.82 -5.58 -19.62
N THR A 280 -17.82 -5.36 -20.94
CA THR A 280 -19.03 -5.00 -21.68
C THR A 280 -19.30 -6.02 -22.77
N ILE A 281 -20.50 -6.56 -22.77
CA ILE A 281 -21.01 -7.45 -23.81
C ILE A 281 -21.80 -6.60 -24.79
N ASN A 282 -21.38 -6.55 -26.04
CA ASN A 282 -22.02 -5.74 -27.08
C ASN A 282 -23.08 -6.57 -27.82
N ALA A 283 -24.37 -6.25 -27.69
CA ALA A 283 -25.43 -6.99 -28.37
C ALA A 283 -26.07 -6.15 -29.49
N LYS A 284 -26.16 -6.72 -30.68
CA LYS A 284 -26.97 -6.22 -31.80
C LYS A 284 -28.30 -6.96 -31.83
N VAL A 285 -29.40 -6.25 -31.61
CA VAL A 285 -30.76 -6.81 -31.60
C VAL A 285 -31.44 -6.46 -32.91
N TYR A 286 -31.98 -7.45 -33.60
CA TYR A 286 -32.72 -7.28 -34.86
C TYR A 286 -34.22 -7.50 -34.63
N ASP A 287 -35.07 -6.66 -35.22
CA ASP A 287 -36.51 -6.88 -35.25
C ASP A 287 -36.94 -7.61 -36.53
N VAL A 288 -37.86 -8.57 -36.42
CA VAL A 288 -38.53 -9.14 -37.60
C VAL A 288 -39.58 -8.13 -38.07
N LYS A 289 -39.30 -7.44 -39.17
CA LYS A 289 -40.33 -6.69 -39.89
C LYS A 289 -41.24 -7.69 -40.62
N ILE A 290 -42.38 -8.02 -40.04
CA ILE A 290 -43.43 -8.73 -40.77
C ILE A 290 -43.97 -7.74 -41.81
N LYS A 291 -43.70 -7.97 -43.10
CA LYS A 291 -44.41 -7.25 -44.15
C LYS A 291 -45.85 -7.72 -44.12
N GLU A 292 -46.77 -6.85 -43.72
CA GLU A 292 -48.19 -7.05 -43.97
C GLU A 292 -48.39 -7.26 -45.47
N VAL A 293 -48.74 -8.49 -45.86
CA VAL A 293 -49.26 -8.75 -47.20
C VAL A 293 -50.67 -8.18 -47.19
N LYS A 294 -50.87 -7.02 -47.84
CA LYS A 294 -52.22 -6.48 -48.05
C LYS A 294 -53.06 -7.54 -48.80
N PRO A 295 -54.27 -7.85 -48.31
CA PRO A 295 -55.19 -8.77 -48.99
C PRO A 295 -55.65 -8.23 -50.34
#